data_AF-A0A925ZS05-F1
#
_entry.id   AF-A0A925ZS05-F1
#
_cell.length_a   1.000
_cell.length_b   1.000
_cell.length_c   1.000
_cell.angle_alpha   90.00
_cell.angle_beta   90.00
_cell.angle_gamma   90.00
#
_symmetry.space_group_name_H-M   'P 1'
#
loop_
_entity.id
_entity.type
_entity.pdbx_description
1 polymer ?
#
loop_
_entity_poly.entity_id
_entity_poly.type
_entity_poly.pdbx_seq_one_letter_code
_entity_poly.pdbx_strand_id
1 'polypeptide(L)'
;APPSAGEPPRFTWLVDEGVLARIDVTSAAVIAEGGGAVGMSADELRRRYPGAIIEGPHKYDPQGRTWIVGPADAAHFVFELGSDDRVVRWRAGVPPQIDWVERCG
;
A
#
# COMPACT_ATOMS: atom_id res chain seq x y z
N ALA A 1 8.51 15.80 -9.72
CA ALA A 1 7.30 16.53 -10.14
C ALA A 1 6.15 16.13 -9.22
N PRO A 2 5.18 17.01 -8.90
CA PRO A 2 3.92 16.55 -8.32
C PRO A 2 3.26 15.55 -9.27
N PRO A 3 2.42 14.60 -8.78
CA PRO A 3 1.65 13.73 -9.65
C PRO A 3 0.84 14.59 -10.63
N SER A 4 0.92 14.25 -11.91
CA SER A 4 0.26 14.99 -13.00
C SER A 4 -1.23 15.12 -12.74
N ALA A 5 -1.73 16.36 -12.69
CA ALA A 5 -3.16 16.64 -12.68
C ALA A 5 -3.80 16.00 -13.92
N GLY A 6 -4.61 14.95 -13.72
CA GLY A 6 -5.30 14.27 -14.83
C GLY A 6 -5.88 12.89 -14.50
N GLU A 7 -5.33 12.17 -13.53
CA GLU A 7 -5.84 10.84 -13.17
C GLU A 7 -6.80 10.91 -11.98
N PRO A 8 -8.04 10.39 -12.09
CA PRO A 8 -8.95 10.36 -10.96
C PRO A 8 -8.42 9.42 -9.85
N PRO A 9 -8.75 9.70 -8.58
CA PRO A 9 -8.54 8.76 -7.49
C PRO A 9 -9.19 7.41 -7.80
N ARG A 10 -8.48 6.31 -7.51
CA ARG A 10 -9.01 4.95 -7.58
C ARG A 10 -8.69 4.22 -6.31
N PHE A 11 -9.74 3.80 -5.62
CA PHE A 11 -9.65 2.99 -4.43
C PHE A 11 -10.81 2.00 -4.37
N THR A 12 -10.56 0.86 -3.72
CA THR A 12 -11.58 -0.10 -3.32
C THR A 12 -11.56 -0.23 -1.80
N TRP A 13 -12.59 -0.83 -1.22
CA TRP A 13 -12.66 -1.06 0.21
C TRP A 13 -13.11 -2.49 0.51
N LEU A 14 -12.72 -2.97 1.68
CA LEU A 14 -13.20 -4.20 2.28
C LEU A 14 -14.06 -3.85 3.49
N VAL A 15 -15.29 -4.36 3.49
CA VAL A 15 -16.17 -4.34 4.65
C VAL A 15 -16.31 -5.77 5.14
N ASP A 16 -16.04 -5.97 6.42
CA ASP A 16 -16.17 -7.26 7.10
C ASP A 16 -16.99 -7.05 8.37
N GLU A 17 -18.01 -7.87 8.59
CA GLU A 17 -18.97 -7.74 9.70
C GLU A 17 -19.54 -6.30 9.91
N GLY A 18 -19.72 -5.54 8.82
CA GLY A 18 -20.22 -4.16 8.86
C GLY A 18 -19.17 -3.10 9.21
N VAL A 19 -17.90 -3.49 9.34
CA VAL A 19 -16.76 -2.60 9.60
C VAL A 19 -15.96 -2.37 8.33
N LEU A 20 -15.66 -1.11 8.01
CA LEU A 20 -14.68 -0.75 6.98
C LEU A 20 -13.27 -1.12 7.49
N ALA A 21 -12.81 -2.31 7.16
CA ALA A 21 -11.58 -2.87 7.71
C ALA A 21 -10.34 -2.48 6.91
N ARG A 22 -10.51 -2.14 5.61
CA ARG A 22 -9.40 -1.82 4.71
C ARG A 22 -9.82 -0.95 3.54
N ILE A 23 -8.90 -0.10 3.10
CA ILE A 23 -8.91 0.54 1.79
C ILE A 23 -7.70 0.10 0.96
N ASP A 24 -7.87 -0.04 -0.34
CA ASP A 24 -6.81 -0.35 -1.28
C ASP A 24 -6.75 0.75 -2.33
N VAL A 25 -5.55 1.24 -2.65
CA VAL A 25 -5.31 2.37 -3.55
C VAL A 25 -4.40 1.95 -4.70
N THR A 26 -4.81 2.24 -5.92
CA THR A 26 -4.06 1.94 -7.16
C THR A 26 -3.82 3.16 -8.05
N SER A 27 -4.13 4.36 -7.54
CA SER A 27 -3.91 5.63 -8.24
C SER A 27 -2.82 6.44 -7.54
N ALA A 28 -1.96 7.07 -8.34
CA ALA A 28 -0.94 8.00 -7.83
C ALA A 28 -1.54 9.34 -7.31
N ALA A 29 -2.84 9.58 -7.58
CA ALA A 29 -3.55 10.77 -7.10
C ALA A 29 -3.86 10.74 -5.59
N VAL A 30 -3.75 9.58 -4.94
CA VAL A 30 -3.99 9.43 -3.50
C VAL A 30 -2.68 9.12 -2.80
N ILE A 31 -2.31 10.01 -1.88
CA ILE A 31 -1.05 9.97 -1.14
C ILE A 31 -1.35 9.47 0.28
N ALA A 32 -0.64 8.44 0.71
CA ALA A 32 -0.71 7.93 2.09
C ALA A 32 -0.14 8.95 3.08
N GLU A 33 -0.57 8.86 4.34
CA GLU A 33 0.05 9.65 5.41
C GLU A 33 1.54 9.33 5.51
N GLY A 34 2.40 10.35 5.62
CA GLY A 34 3.86 10.20 5.50
C GLY A 34 4.38 10.32 4.06
N GLY A 35 3.49 10.32 3.06
CA GLY A 35 3.80 10.73 1.69
C GLY A 35 4.09 9.61 0.71
N GLY A 36 3.86 8.34 1.08
CA GLY A 36 3.95 7.22 0.14
C GLY A 36 2.84 7.26 -0.92
N ALA A 37 3.16 6.88 -2.16
CA ALA A 37 2.18 6.87 -3.25
C ALA A 37 2.54 5.82 -4.31
N VAL A 38 1.54 5.44 -5.12
CA VAL A 38 1.74 4.61 -6.31
C VAL A 38 2.71 5.29 -7.28
N GLY A 39 3.63 4.51 -7.85
CA GLY A 39 4.67 4.96 -8.78
C GLY A 39 6.00 5.33 -8.12
N MET A 40 6.06 5.53 -6.80
CA MET A 40 7.32 5.80 -6.09
C MET A 40 8.26 4.60 -6.18
N SER A 41 9.56 4.87 -6.30
CA SER A 41 10.57 3.80 -6.16
C SER A 41 10.72 3.36 -4.70
N ALA A 42 11.28 2.16 -4.50
CA ALA A 42 11.65 1.66 -3.17
C ALA A 42 12.51 2.67 -2.37
N ASP A 43 13.47 3.32 -3.03
CA ASP A 43 14.34 4.33 -2.41
C ASP A 43 13.59 5.60 -2.01
N GLU A 44 12.67 6.08 -2.85
CA GLU A 44 11.81 7.22 -2.53
C GLU A 44 10.93 6.90 -1.33
N LEU A 45 10.30 5.72 -1.32
CA LEU A 45 9.44 5.25 -0.25
C LEU A 45 10.21 5.10 1.07
N ARG A 46 11.41 4.52 1.03
CA ARG A 46 12.27 4.35 2.21
C ARG A 46 12.72 5.67 2.82
N ARG A 47 12.91 6.71 2.00
CA ARG A 47 13.17 8.07 2.51
C ARG A 47 11.96 8.70 3.20
N ARG A 48 10.73 8.30 2.84
CA ARG A 48 9.50 8.77 3.50
C ARG A 48 9.27 8.10 4.85
N TYR A 49 9.67 6.83 5.00
CA TYR A 49 9.46 6.03 6.20
C TYR A 49 10.79 5.52 6.78
N PRO A 50 11.62 6.39 7.36
CA PRO A 50 12.90 5.98 7.93
C PRO A 50 12.67 5.05 9.12
N GLY A 51 13.12 3.80 9.01
CA GLY A 51 13.13 2.83 10.12
C GLY A 51 11.79 2.15 10.44
N ALA A 52 10.73 2.41 9.67
CA ALA A 52 9.39 1.87 9.90
C ALA A 52 8.95 0.89 8.79
N ILE A 53 9.87 0.14 8.18
CA ILE A 53 9.55 -0.80 7.09
C ILE A 53 9.90 -2.22 7.51
N ILE A 54 8.89 -3.09 7.56
CA ILE A 54 9.07 -4.55 7.61
C ILE A 54 8.82 -5.08 6.20
N GLU A 55 9.82 -5.75 5.63
CA GLU A 55 9.76 -6.30 4.27
C GLU A 55 9.41 -7.79 4.28
N GLY A 56 8.54 -8.20 3.37
CA GLY A 56 8.16 -9.59 3.14
C GLY A 56 7.92 -9.90 1.66
N PRO A 57 7.94 -11.19 1.27
CA PRO A 57 7.67 -11.59 -0.11
C PRO A 57 6.22 -11.29 -0.49
N HIS A 58 5.97 -10.89 -1.74
CA HIS A 58 4.59 -10.81 -2.25
C HIS A 58 4.04 -12.22 -2.51
N LYS A 59 2.82 -12.51 -2.01
CA LYS A 59 2.27 -13.88 -2.03
C LYS A 59 2.11 -14.47 -3.45
N TYR A 60 1.86 -13.64 -4.45
CA TYR A 60 1.54 -14.07 -5.82
C TYR A 60 2.53 -13.59 -6.88
N ASP A 61 3.42 -12.66 -6.54
CA ASP A 61 4.41 -12.12 -7.47
C ASP A 61 5.77 -12.56 -6.93
N PRO A 62 6.42 -13.55 -7.58
CA PRO A 62 7.73 -14.03 -7.14
C PRO A 62 8.81 -12.94 -7.12
N GLN A 63 8.61 -11.87 -7.89
CA GLN A 63 9.53 -10.72 -7.96
C GLN A 63 9.01 -9.51 -7.18
N GLY A 64 7.76 -9.57 -6.70
CA GLY A 64 7.13 -8.50 -5.94
C GLY A 64 7.49 -8.56 -4.46
N ARG A 65 7.41 -7.40 -3.81
CA ARG A 65 7.74 -7.23 -2.39
C ARG A 65 6.61 -6.51 -1.68
N THR A 66 6.44 -6.80 -0.40
CA THR A 66 5.45 -6.16 0.46
C THR A 66 6.14 -5.47 1.61
N TRP A 67 5.87 -4.19 1.78
CA TRP A 67 6.45 -3.34 2.81
C TRP A 67 5.36 -2.89 3.77
N ILE A 68 5.46 -3.31 5.03
CA ILE A 68 4.56 -2.94 6.11
C ILE A 68 5.13 -1.71 6.80
N VAL A 69 4.32 -0.65 6.92
CA VAL A 69 4.68 0.61 7.54
C VAL A 69 3.71 0.97 8.65
N GLY A 70 4.19 0.88 9.89
CA GLY A 70 3.40 1.11 11.09
C GLY A 70 3.48 -0.07 12.08
N PRO A 71 2.71 -0.01 13.18
CA PRO A 71 2.62 -1.10 14.15
C PRO A 71 1.93 -2.34 13.57
N ALA A 72 2.43 -3.53 13.90
CA ALA A 72 1.91 -4.79 13.37
C ALA A 72 0.52 -5.17 13.90
N ASP A 73 0.13 -4.67 15.06
CA ASP A 73 -1.11 -4.99 15.79
C ASP A 73 -2.15 -3.87 15.75
N ALA A 74 -1.89 -2.80 14.99
CA ALA A 74 -2.80 -1.67 14.83
C ALA A 74 -2.95 -1.26 13.36
N ALA A 75 -3.64 -0.16 13.12
CA ALA A 75 -3.78 0.39 11.78
C ALA A 75 -2.40 0.74 11.20
N HIS A 76 -2.13 0.27 9.99
CA HIS A 76 -0.85 0.49 9.32
C HIS A 76 -1.03 0.53 7.80
N PHE A 77 0.05 0.83 7.09
CA PHE A 77 0.10 0.76 5.63
C PHE A 77 0.79 -0.50 5.17
N VAL A 78 0.32 -1.04 4.05
CA VAL A 78 1.04 -2.06 3.29
C VAL A 78 1.24 -1.57 1.87
N PHE A 79 2.51 -1.42 1.46
CA PHE A 79 2.90 -1.08 0.09
C PHE A 79 3.30 -2.35 -0.65
N GLU A 80 2.78 -2.55 -1.85
CA GLU A 80 3.23 -3.62 -2.74
C GLU A 80 4.10 -3.01 -3.84
N LEU A 81 5.30 -3.55 -3.98
CA LEU A 81 6.26 -3.18 -4.99
C LEU A 81 6.27 -4.27 -6.08
N GLY A 82 6.20 -3.84 -7.34
CA GLY A 82 6.34 -4.72 -8.49
C GLY A 82 7.80 -5.09 -8.77
N SER A 83 8.01 -5.86 -9.84
CA SER A 83 9.33 -6.31 -10.29
C SER A 83 10.29 -5.19 -10.74
N ASP A 84 9.78 -3.98 -10.96
CA ASP A 84 10.54 -2.78 -11.29
C ASP A 84 10.91 -1.92 -10.07
N ASP A 85 10.72 -2.47 -8.86
CA ASP A 85 10.95 -1.80 -7.57
C ASP A 85 10.14 -0.50 -7.38
N ARG A 86 8.96 -0.43 -8.02
CA ARG A 86 8.01 0.67 -7.83
C ARG A 86 6.76 0.21 -7.12
N VAL A 87 6.20 1.10 -6.31
CA VAL A 87 4.91 0.91 -5.66
C VAL A 87 3.83 0.79 -6.73
N VAL A 88 3.23 -0.39 -6.85
CA VAL A 88 2.10 -0.63 -7.77
C VAL A 88 0.76 -0.40 -7.08
N ARG A 89 0.74 -0.51 -5.75
CA ARG A 89 -0.42 -0.19 -4.90
C ARG A 89 -0.02 -0.05 -3.44
N TRP A 90 -0.93 0.51 -2.66
CA TRP A 90 -0.85 0.49 -1.22
C TRP A 90 -2.23 0.34 -0.60
N ARG A 91 -2.26 -0.13 0.65
CA ARG A 91 -3.50 -0.30 1.42
C ARG A 91 -3.30 0.18 2.85
N ALA A 92 -4.39 0.61 3.46
CA ALA A 92 -4.47 1.00 4.87
C ALA A 92 -5.65 0.30 5.53
N GLY A 93 -5.51 -0.05 6.79
CA GLY A 93 -6.47 -0.92 7.47
C GLY A 93 -5.87 -1.55 8.72
N VAL A 94 -6.62 -2.47 9.32
CA VAL A 94 -6.26 -3.15 10.57
C VAL A 94 -6.13 -4.66 10.36
N PRO A 95 -5.29 -5.35 11.16
CA PRO A 95 -5.28 -6.81 11.20
C PRO A 95 -6.63 -7.40 11.68
N PRO A 96 -7.02 -8.60 11.21
CA PRO A 96 -6.32 -9.42 10.20
C PRO A 96 -6.62 -9.02 8.74
N GLN A 97 -7.62 -8.17 8.49
CA GLN A 97 -8.14 -7.90 7.14
C GLN A 97 -7.11 -7.21 6.22
N ILE A 98 -6.20 -6.41 6.77
CA ILE A 98 -5.11 -5.79 6.00
C ILE A 98 -4.11 -6.82 5.43
N ASP A 99 -4.00 -8.01 6.01
CA ASP A 99 -3.09 -9.05 5.55
C ASP A 99 -3.71 -9.95 4.46
N TRP A 100 -5.03 -9.86 4.26
CA TRP A 100 -5.71 -10.62 3.22
C TRP A 100 -5.35 -10.08 1.85
N VAL A 101 -4.61 -10.86 1.07
CA VAL A 101 -4.22 -10.47 -0.30
C VAL A 101 -5.35 -10.63 -1.32
N GLU A 102 -6.40 -11.36 -0.96
CA GLU A 102 -7.58 -11.58 -1.80
C GLU A 102 -8.37 -10.27 -1.94
N ARG A 103 -8.83 -10.03 -3.16
CA ARG A 103 -9.55 -8.81 -3.54
C ARG A 103 -10.92 -9.21 -4.05
N CYS A 104 -11.91 -8.35 -3.83
CA CYS A 104 -13.14 -8.38 -4.61
C CYS A 104 -12.86 -7.62 -5.92
N GLY A 105 -12.86 -8.33 -7.05
CA GLY A 105 -12.57 -7.75 -8.37
C GLY A 105 -12.21 -8.81 -9.40
#